data_AF-A0A316NMJ9-F1
#
_entry.id   AF-A0A316NMJ9-F1
#
_cell.length_a   1.000
_cell.length_b   1.000
_cell.length_c   1.000
_cell.angle_alpha   90.00
_cell.angle_beta   90.00
_cell.angle_gamma   90.00
#
_symmetry.space_group_name_H-M   'P 1'
#
loop_
_entity.id
_entity.type
_entity.pdbx_description
1 polymer ?
#
loop_
_entity_poly.entity_id
_entity_poly.type
_entity_poly.pdbx_seq_one_letter_code
_entity_poly.pdbx_strand_id
1 'polypeptide(L)'
;MDIITEREIKRMLHQVASDEFVEALPVMTENFYKKLFELYGLEFSPEVIKQKRLFLCKATEHFIFENLPEETAVATIINTNLEKGYIYSPATKTFKKPLEQYINQIEELILNCDTSEEFEKKFSEKYDVNLENLTAYLKINREDEMSPFNTNLEKFLDSIKKKK
;
A
#
# COMPACT_ATOMS: atom_id res chain seq x y z
N MET A 1 -9.20 -14.24 -5.84
CA MET A 1 -9.64 -13.29 -4.81
C MET A 1 -11.16 -13.22 -4.77
N ASP A 2 -11.79 -13.07 -3.60
CA ASP A 2 -13.22 -12.74 -3.56
C ASP A 2 -13.46 -11.25 -3.85
N ILE A 3 -14.68 -10.91 -4.28
CA ILE A 3 -15.06 -9.56 -4.74
C ILE A 3 -14.90 -8.51 -3.63
N ILE A 4 -15.10 -8.87 -2.37
CA ILE A 4 -15.05 -7.92 -1.25
C ILE A 4 -13.60 -7.57 -0.95
N THR A 5 -12.71 -8.57 -0.93
CA THR A 5 -11.27 -8.38 -0.78
C THR A 5 -10.71 -7.54 -1.92
N GLU A 6 -11.06 -7.86 -3.18
CA GLU A 6 -10.62 -7.08 -4.35
C GLU A 6 -11.03 -5.61 -4.22
N ARG A 7 -12.26 -5.36 -3.78
CA ARG A 7 -12.77 -4.00 -3.58
C ARG A 7 -11.98 -3.22 -2.53
N GLU A 8 -11.59 -3.83 -1.42
CA GLU A 8 -10.78 -3.15 -0.40
C GLU A 8 -9.36 -2.87 -0.88
N ILE A 9 -8.77 -3.77 -1.67
CA ILE A 9 -7.47 -3.53 -2.31
C ILE A 9 -7.57 -2.38 -3.31
N LYS A 10 -8.60 -2.34 -4.18
CA LYS A 10 -8.81 -1.22 -5.10
C LYS A 10 -8.95 0.12 -4.36
N ARG A 11 -9.71 0.14 -3.26
CA ARG A 11 -9.86 1.33 -2.39
C ARG A 11 -8.56 1.80 -1.76
N MET A 12 -7.66 0.87 -1.44
CA MET A 12 -6.31 1.16 -0.95
C MET A 12 -5.46 1.72 -2.11
N LEU A 13 -5.44 1.05 -3.26
CA LEU A 13 -4.64 1.44 -4.42
C LEU A 13 -4.97 2.85 -4.94
N HIS A 14 -6.24 3.28 -4.90
CA HIS A 14 -6.61 4.65 -5.30
C HIS A 14 -5.91 5.74 -4.47
N GLN A 15 -5.30 5.43 -3.33
CA GLN A 15 -4.52 6.39 -2.54
C GLN A 15 -3.12 6.62 -3.11
N VAL A 16 -2.59 5.66 -3.87
CA VAL A 16 -1.19 5.64 -4.34
C VAL A 16 -1.05 5.44 -5.85
N ALA A 17 -2.12 5.08 -6.57
CA ALA A 17 -2.04 4.67 -7.97
C ALA A 17 -3.20 5.19 -8.83
N SER A 18 -2.95 5.35 -10.14
CA SER A 18 -3.97 5.69 -11.14
C SER A 18 -4.95 4.55 -11.38
N ASP A 19 -6.10 4.87 -12.00
CA ASP A 19 -7.17 3.90 -12.29
C ASP A 19 -6.67 2.69 -13.10
N GLU A 20 -5.73 2.89 -14.03
CA GLU A 20 -5.14 1.80 -14.82
C GLU A 20 -4.38 0.78 -13.96
N PHE A 21 -3.64 1.24 -12.96
CA PHE A 21 -2.96 0.35 -12.01
C PHE A 21 -3.95 -0.26 -11.01
N VAL A 22 -4.94 0.51 -10.56
CA VAL A 22 -6.00 0.02 -9.66
C VAL A 22 -6.77 -1.16 -10.28
N GLU A 23 -6.97 -1.14 -11.60
CA GLU A 23 -7.63 -2.24 -12.30
C GLU A 23 -6.72 -3.44 -12.57
N ALA A 24 -5.41 -3.23 -12.72
CA ALA A 24 -4.46 -4.30 -13.05
C ALA A 24 -3.91 -5.03 -11.83
N LEU A 25 -3.52 -4.29 -10.79
CA LEU A 25 -2.76 -4.80 -9.65
C LEU A 25 -3.49 -5.85 -8.80
N PRO A 26 -4.79 -5.72 -8.44
CA PRO A 26 -5.43 -6.64 -7.51
C PRO A 26 -5.31 -8.12 -7.89
N VAL A 27 -5.37 -8.41 -9.20
CA VAL A 27 -5.22 -9.76 -9.73
C VAL A 27 -3.77 -10.20 -9.73
N MET A 28 -2.85 -9.31 -10.11
CA MET A 28 -1.42 -9.62 -10.21
C MET A 28 -0.76 -9.84 -8.84
N THR A 29 -1.24 -9.16 -7.80
CA THR A 29 -0.56 -9.11 -6.49
C THR A 29 -1.27 -9.92 -5.40
N GLU A 30 -2.26 -10.75 -5.74
CA GLU A 30 -3.08 -11.48 -4.75
C GLU A 30 -2.21 -12.34 -3.82
N ASN A 31 -1.34 -13.17 -4.39
CA ASN A 31 -0.50 -14.09 -3.62
C ASN A 31 0.58 -13.34 -2.86
N PHE A 32 1.19 -12.34 -3.51
CA PHE A 32 2.12 -11.42 -2.84
C PHE A 32 1.49 -10.83 -1.56
N TYR A 33 0.30 -10.24 -1.64
CA TYR A 33 -0.34 -9.65 -0.46
C TYR A 33 -0.74 -10.68 0.59
N LYS A 34 -1.21 -11.87 0.19
CA LYS A 34 -1.49 -12.95 1.15
C LYS A 34 -0.24 -13.32 1.95
N LYS A 35 0.88 -13.55 1.25
CA LYS A 35 2.13 -13.91 1.90
C LYS A 35 2.69 -12.77 2.73
N LEU A 36 2.58 -11.53 2.24
CA LEU A 36 2.98 -10.34 2.99
C LEU A 36 2.21 -10.27 4.32
N PHE A 37 0.88 -10.39 4.31
CA PHE A 37 0.08 -10.38 5.53
C PHE A 37 0.49 -11.50 6.48
N GLU A 38 0.71 -12.71 5.97
CA GLU A 38 1.19 -13.84 6.76
C GLU A 38 2.53 -13.54 7.45
N LEU A 39 3.51 -12.99 6.71
CA LEU A 39 4.84 -12.64 7.26
C LEU A 39 4.79 -11.59 8.38
N TYR A 40 3.81 -10.70 8.34
CA TYR A 40 3.57 -9.71 9.40
C TYR A 40 2.53 -10.16 10.45
N GLY A 41 2.13 -11.44 10.44
CA GLY A 41 1.21 -12.01 11.43
C GLY A 41 -0.23 -11.47 11.33
N LEU A 42 -0.66 -11.07 10.14
CA LEU A 42 -1.99 -10.54 9.85
C LEU A 42 -2.84 -11.55 9.06
N GLU A 43 -4.14 -11.53 9.29
CA GLU A 43 -5.09 -12.27 8.44
C GLU A 43 -5.37 -11.51 7.15
N PHE A 44 -5.29 -12.18 6.00
CA PHE A 44 -5.69 -11.61 4.72
C PHE A 44 -7.22 -11.64 4.55
N SER A 45 -7.90 -10.70 5.19
CA SER A 45 -9.36 -10.53 5.12
C SER A 45 -9.76 -9.08 4.81
N PRO A 46 -10.95 -8.82 4.25
CA PRO A 46 -11.38 -7.47 3.92
C PRO A 46 -11.35 -6.49 5.10
N GLU A 47 -11.73 -6.96 6.30
CA GLU A 47 -11.76 -6.12 7.49
C GLU A 47 -10.35 -5.72 7.93
N VAL A 48 -9.40 -6.66 7.92
CA VAL A 48 -8.00 -6.36 8.25
C VAL A 48 -7.36 -5.48 7.18
N ILE A 49 -7.61 -5.72 5.88
CA ILE A 49 -7.13 -4.84 4.80
C ILE A 49 -7.65 -3.41 4.99
N LYS A 50 -8.92 -3.26 5.34
CA LYS A 50 -9.54 -1.95 5.60
C LYS A 50 -8.89 -1.26 6.81
N GLN A 51 -8.59 -2.00 7.88
CA GLN A 51 -7.96 -1.47 9.10
C GLN A 51 -6.48 -1.12 8.87
N LYS A 52 -5.73 -1.99 8.19
CA LYS A 52 -4.29 -1.89 7.92
C LYS A 52 -3.99 -1.24 6.56
N ARG A 53 -4.88 -0.37 6.11
CA ARG A 53 -4.77 0.28 4.79
C ARG A 53 -3.48 1.05 4.62
N LEU A 54 -3.06 1.82 5.62
CA LEU A 54 -1.84 2.62 5.55
C LEU A 54 -0.60 1.74 5.40
N PHE A 55 -0.51 0.67 6.19
CA PHE A 55 0.53 -0.35 6.05
C PHE A 55 0.56 -0.90 4.63
N LEU A 56 -0.60 -1.25 4.07
CA LEU A 56 -0.66 -1.82 2.73
C LEU A 56 -0.33 -0.80 1.63
N CYS A 57 -0.70 0.47 1.79
CA CYS A 57 -0.26 1.55 0.91
C CYS A 57 1.27 1.64 0.90
N LYS A 58 1.89 1.71 2.09
CA LYS A 58 3.35 1.83 2.24
C LYS A 58 4.08 0.61 1.69
N ALA A 59 3.59 -0.59 1.97
CA ALA A 59 4.16 -1.81 1.41
C ALA A 59 4.05 -1.84 -0.13
N THR A 60 2.92 -1.36 -0.68
CA THR A 60 2.73 -1.27 -2.14
C THR A 60 3.69 -0.23 -2.75
N GLU A 61 3.81 0.94 -2.14
CA GLU A 61 4.78 1.96 -2.58
C GLU A 61 6.19 1.38 -2.59
N HIS A 62 6.63 0.82 -1.47
CA HIS A 62 8.00 0.37 -1.28
C HIS A 62 8.37 -0.85 -2.13
N PHE A 63 7.57 -1.92 -2.07
CA PHE A 63 7.92 -3.17 -2.75
C PHE A 63 7.52 -3.17 -4.22
N ILE A 64 6.42 -2.49 -4.58
CA ILE A 64 5.92 -2.52 -5.96
C ILE A 64 6.41 -1.28 -6.72
N PHE A 65 6.16 -0.07 -6.24
CA PHE A 65 6.34 1.12 -7.07
C PHE A 65 7.74 1.73 -7.08
N GLU A 66 8.41 1.84 -5.94
CA GLU A 66 9.73 2.50 -5.84
C GLU A 66 10.81 1.82 -6.68
N ASN A 67 10.64 0.53 -6.93
CA ASN A 67 11.61 -0.33 -7.61
C ASN A 67 11.17 -0.74 -9.02
N LEU A 68 10.00 -0.27 -9.47
CA LEU A 68 9.57 -0.46 -10.85
C LEU A 68 10.48 0.37 -11.78
N PRO A 69 10.92 -0.18 -12.93
CA PRO A 69 11.65 0.60 -13.92
C PRO A 69 10.84 1.84 -14.34
N GLU A 70 11.50 2.99 -14.50
CA GLU A 70 10.86 4.26 -14.90
C GLU A 70 10.08 4.15 -16.23
N GLU A 71 10.48 3.21 -17.09
CA GLU A 71 9.80 2.88 -18.35
C GLU A 71 8.43 2.20 -18.15
N THR A 72 8.14 1.75 -16.92
CA THR A 72 6.89 1.06 -16.55
C THR A 72 5.95 1.96 -15.76
N ALA A 73 6.49 2.73 -14.80
CA ALA A 73 5.70 3.60 -13.93
C ALA A 73 6.33 4.99 -13.79
N VAL A 74 5.48 6.02 -13.74
CA VAL A 74 5.88 7.40 -13.46
C VAL A 74 5.19 7.83 -12.17
N ALA A 75 5.97 8.38 -11.24
CA ALA A 75 5.45 8.99 -10.02
C ALA A 75 5.11 10.46 -10.26
N THR A 76 3.86 10.85 -10.02
CA THR A 76 3.44 12.25 -10.01
C THR A 76 3.32 12.73 -8.58
N ILE A 77 4.05 13.80 -8.23
CA ILE A 77 3.97 14.41 -6.91
C ILE A 77 2.60 15.07 -6.74
N ILE A 78 1.89 14.68 -5.68
CA ILE A 78 0.68 15.35 -5.22
C ILE A 78 0.98 16.07 -3.91
N ASN A 79 0.73 17.38 -3.89
CA ASN A 79 0.77 18.14 -2.65
C ASN A 79 -0.56 17.96 -1.93
N THR A 80 -0.56 17.19 -0.85
CA THR A 80 -1.64 17.27 0.14
C THR A 80 -1.25 18.29 1.20
N ASN A 81 -2.24 18.82 1.94
CA ASN A 81 -2.00 19.84 2.97
C ASN A 81 -1.14 19.36 4.15
N LEU A 82 -0.72 18.08 4.18
CA LEU A 82 0.00 17.48 5.30
C LEU A 82 1.33 16.85 4.87
N GLU A 83 1.45 16.22 3.69
CA GLU A 83 2.72 15.65 3.20
C GLU A 83 2.78 15.59 1.65
N LYS A 84 4.00 15.46 1.10
CA LYS A 84 4.19 15.09 -0.32
C LYS A 84 3.76 13.63 -0.49
N GLY A 85 2.67 13.41 -1.23
CA GLY A 85 2.29 12.07 -1.68
C GLY A 85 2.72 11.85 -3.13
N TYR A 86 2.70 10.59 -3.57
CA TYR A 86 2.92 10.23 -4.96
C TYR A 86 1.69 9.48 -5.48
N ILE A 87 1.30 9.78 -6.71
CA ILE A 87 0.40 8.92 -7.49
C ILE A 87 1.22 8.29 -8.60
N TYR A 88 1.31 6.96 -8.58
CA TYR A 88 1.97 6.18 -9.60
C TYR A 88 1.02 5.89 -10.76
N SER A 89 1.49 6.15 -11.98
CA SER A 89 0.72 5.92 -13.21
C SER A 89 1.57 5.10 -14.19
N PRO A 90 0.95 4.31 -15.08
CA PRO A 90 1.68 3.67 -16.16
C PRO A 90 2.43 4.66 -17.04
N ALA A 91 3.70 4.40 -17.32
CA ALA A 91 4.48 5.20 -18.26
C ALA A 91 4.04 4.98 -19.72
N THR A 92 3.53 3.78 -20.03
CA THR A 92 3.10 3.40 -21.38
C THR A 92 1.83 2.56 -21.33
N LYS A 93 1.08 2.47 -22.45
CA LYS A 93 -0.09 1.58 -22.55
C LYS A 93 0.27 0.08 -22.48
N THR A 94 1.55 -0.26 -22.68
CA THR A 94 2.09 -1.62 -22.67
C THR A 94 2.66 -2.06 -21.32
N PHE A 95 2.42 -1.29 -20.26
CA PHE A 95 2.96 -1.51 -18.91
C PHE A 95 2.63 -2.88 -18.29
N LYS A 96 1.49 -3.49 -18.66
CA LYS A 96 0.94 -4.66 -17.95
C LYS A 96 1.90 -5.83 -17.91
N LYS A 97 2.59 -6.12 -19.02
CA LYS A 97 3.49 -7.28 -19.12
C LYS A 97 4.78 -7.07 -18.31
N PRO A 98 5.51 -5.94 -18.44
CA PRO A 98 6.63 -5.63 -17.54
C PRO A 98 6.22 -5.62 -16.06
N LEU A 99 5.06 -5.05 -15.73
CA LEU A 99 4.53 -5.02 -14.38
C LEU A 99 4.29 -6.42 -13.81
N GLU A 100 3.62 -7.29 -14.57
CA GLU A 100 3.35 -8.67 -14.18
C GLU A 100 4.66 -9.46 -14.00
N GLN A 101 5.63 -9.30 -14.90
CA GLN A 101 6.94 -9.93 -14.77
C GLN A 101 7.67 -9.49 -13.49
N TYR A 102 7.61 -8.20 -13.17
CA TYR A 102 8.22 -7.65 -11.96
C TYR A 102 7.52 -8.17 -10.69
N ILE A 103 6.19 -8.16 -10.66
CA ILE A 103 5.40 -8.68 -9.53
C ILE A 103 5.68 -10.15 -9.30
N ASN A 104 5.74 -10.97 -10.37
CA ASN A 104 6.08 -12.39 -10.25
C ASN A 104 7.46 -12.61 -9.63
N GLN A 105 8.45 -11.76 -9.93
CA GLN A 105 9.77 -11.85 -9.32
C GLN A 105 9.78 -11.51 -7.83
N ILE A 106 8.96 -10.55 -7.40
CA ILE A 106 8.82 -10.23 -5.97
C ILE A 106 8.04 -11.33 -5.27
N GLU A 107 6.99 -11.85 -5.91
CA GLU A 107 6.19 -12.95 -5.41
C GLU A 107 7.04 -14.20 -5.19
N GLU A 108 7.87 -14.58 -6.15
CA GLU A 108 8.84 -15.66 -5.98
C GLU A 108 9.80 -15.39 -4.82
N LEU A 109 10.22 -14.14 -4.61
CA LEU A 109 11.12 -13.77 -3.53
C LEU A 109 10.45 -13.91 -2.15
N ILE A 110 9.22 -13.39 -1.99
CA ILE A 110 8.49 -13.42 -0.70
C ILE A 110 8.00 -14.83 -0.36
N LEU A 111 7.62 -15.64 -1.35
CA LEU A 111 7.17 -17.02 -1.12
C LEU A 111 8.30 -17.92 -0.62
N ASN A 112 9.56 -17.57 -0.89
CA ASN A 112 10.76 -18.26 -0.40
C ASN A 112 11.29 -17.69 0.94
N CYS A 113 10.46 -16.96 1.69
CA CYS A 113 10.82 -16.41 2.99
C CYS A 113 9.85 -16.88 4.07
N ASP A 114 10.40 -17.13 5.26
CA ASP A 114 9.64 -17.56 6.44
C ASP A 114 9.27 -16.38 7.36
N THR A 115 10.01 -15.27 7.27
CA THR A 115 9.81 -14.08 8.12
C THR A 115 9.84 -12.79 7.30
N SER A 116 9.19 -11.73 7.81
CA SER A 116 9.25 -10.40 7.19
C SER A 116 10.69 -9.87 7.11
N GLU A 117 11.49 -10.10 8.15
CA GLU A 117 12.90 -9.68 8.22
C GLU A 117 13.75 -10.35 7.13
N GLU A 118 13.52 -11.65 6.87
CA GLU A 118 14.20 -12.37 5.80
C GLU A 118 13.81 -11.83 4.42
N PHE A 119 12.51 -11.57 4.21
CA PHE A 119 12.00 -10.99 2.97
C PHE A 119 12.60 -9.61 2.71
N GLU A 120 12.52 -8.72 3.69
CA GLU A 120 13.08 -7.37 3.64
C GLU A 120 14.58 -7.39 3.32
N LYS A 121 15.34 -8.28 3.98
CA LYS A 121 16.76 -8.46 3.70
C LYS A 121 17.02 -8.93 2.26
N LYS A 122 16.35 -9.98 1.78
CA LYS A 122 16.54 -10.45 0.39
C LYS A 122 16.10 -9.40 -0.64
N PHE A 123 15.07 -8.62 -0.33
CA PHE A 123 14.56 -7.57 -1.21
C PHE A 123 15.59 -6.43 -1.32
N SER A 124 16.07 -5.91 -0.19
CA SER A 124 17.12 -4.87 -0.16
C SER A 124 18.41 -5.31 -0.83
N GLU A 125 18.85 -6.56 -0.65
CA GLU A 125 20.04 -7.10 -1.33
C GLU A 125 19.86 -7.16 -2.86
N LYS A 126 18.64 -7.42 -3.35
CA LYS A 126 18.35 -7.56 -4.78
C LYS A 126 18.16 -6.21 -5.49
N TYR A 127 17.54 -5.24 -4.82
CA TYR A 127 17.15 -3.96 -5.41
C TYR A 127 17.99 -2.76 -4.92
N ASP A 128 18.97 -2.99 -4.04
CA ASP A 128 19.88 -1.96 -3.48
C ASP A 128 19.14 -0.78 -2.83
N VAL A 129 18.09 -1.10 -2.05
CA VAL A 129 17.22 -0.12 -1.40
C VAL A 129 17.37 -0.10 0.12
N ASN A 130 17.24 1.09 0.70
CA ASN A 130 17.08 1.26 2.14
C ASN A 130 15.65 0.87 2.54
N LEU A 131 15.54 -0.08 3.47
CA LEU A 131 14.25 -0.55 3.95
C LEU A 131 13.52 0.52 4.76
N GLU A 132 12.27 0.78 4.37
CA GLU A 132 11.35 1.56 5.21
C GLU A 132 10.87 0.69 6.38
N ASN A 133 10.73 1.29 7.57
CA ASN A 133 10.24 0.55 8.74
C ASN A 133 8.72 0.36 8.67
N LEU A 134 8.29 -0.70 7.95
CA LEU A 134 6.88 -1.01 7.75
C LEU A 134 6.14 -1.36 9.06
N THR A 135 6.87 -1.85 10.08
CA THR A 135 6.30 -2.19 11.39
C THR A 135 5.71 -0.98 12.11
N ALA A 136 6.17 0.24 11.81
CA ALA A 136 5.58 1.47 12.35
C ALA A 136 4.12 1.64 11.91
N TYR A 137 3.80 1.28 10.67
CA TYR A 137 2.46 1.43 10.10
C TYR A 137 1.49 0.33 10.55
N LEU A 138 1.99 -0.83 11.01
CA LEU A 138 1.14 -1.89 11.58
C LEU A 138 0.37 -1.44 12.82
N LYS A 139 0.91 -0.47 13.57
CA LYS A 139 0.28 0.05 14.80
C LYS A 139 -0.85 1.06 14.53
N ILE A 140 -0.97 1.52 13.29
CA ILE A 140 -1.95 2.55 12.90
C ILE A 140 -3.14 1.84 12.26
N ASN A 141 -4.31 1.90 12.91
CA ASN A 141 -5.55 1.50 12.24
C ASN A 141 -6.19 2.73 11.60
N ARG A 142 -6.90 2.51 10.49
CA ARG A 142 -7.70 3.56 9.85
C ARG A 142 -8.75 4.18 10.79
N GLU A 143 -9.23 3.46 11.80
CA GLU A 143 -10.13 4.02 12.81
C GLU A 143 -9.41 5.00 13.76
N ASP A 144 -8.10 4.84 13.95
CA ASP A 144 -7.26 5.72 14.77
C ASP A 144 -6.97 7.04 14.04
N GLU A 145 -7.00 7.04 12.71
CA GLU A 145 -7.04 8.24 11.88
C GLU A 145 -8.47 8.80 11.83
N MET A 146 -8.82 9.58 12.85
CA MET A 146 -10.00 10.44 12.77
C MET A 146 -9.97 11.24 11.46
N SER A 147 -10.97 11.02 10.61
CA SER A 147 -11.19 11.80 9.39
C SER A 147 -11.04 13.30 9.71
N PRO A 148 -10.47 14.13 8.82
CA PRO A 148 -10.42 15.59 9.02
C PRO A 148 -11.79 16.17 9.36
N PHE A 149 -12.87 15.57 8.85
CA PHE A 149 -14.24 15.91 9.20
C PHE A 149 -14.56 15.63 10.68
N ASN A 150 -14.16 14.46 11.20
CA ASN A 150 -14.34 14.09 12.60
C ASN A 150 -13.48 14.95 13.54
N THR A 151 -12.23 15.24 13.17
CA THR A 151 -11.36 16.15 13.92
C THR A 151 -11.93 17.56 13.98
N ASN A 152 -12.50 18.05 12.87
CA ASN A 152 -13.15 19.36 12.83
C ASN A 152 -14.46 19.39 13.63
N LEU A 153 -15.23 18.29 13.62
CA LEU A 153 -16.43 18.13 14.45
C LEU A 153 -16.10 18.11 15.94
N GLU A 154 -15.08 17.38 16.37
CA GLU A 154 -14.66 17.37 17.78
C GLU A 154 -14.18 18.75 18.23
N LYS A 155 -13.32 19.41 17.44
CA LYS A 155 -12.89 20.79 17.72
C LYS A 155 -14.08 21.74 17.85
N PHE A 156 -15.08 21.58 16.98
CA PHE A 156 -16.32 22.36 17.03
C PHE A 156 -17.14 22.04 18.29
N LEU A 157 -17.36 20.76 18.62
CA LEU A 157 -18.08 20.33 19.82
C LEU A 157 -17.39 20.78 21.12
N ASP A 158 -16.07 20.71 21.19
CA ASP A 158 -15.28 21.21 22.31
C ASP A 158 -15.35 22.73 22.44
N SER A 159 -15.39 23.46 21.32
CA SER A 159 -15.57 24.91 21.33
C SER A 159 -16.95 25.33 21.86
N ILE A 160 -17.97 24.48 21.69
CA ILE A 160 -19.32 24.69 22.23
C ILE A 160 -19.36 24.36 23.72
N LYS A 161 -18.72 23.26 24.13
CA LYS A 161 -18.66 22.84 25.54
C LYS A 161 -17.91 23.83 26.43
N LYS A 162 -16.85 24.47 25.91
CA LYS A 162 -16.09 25.51 26.64
C LYS A 162 -16.79 26.87 26.76
N LYS A 163 -17.94 27.06 26.09
CA LYS A 163 -18.75 28.29 26.13
C LYS A 163 -19.99 28.21 27.02
N LYS A 164 -20.16 27.11 27.77
CA LYS A 164 -21.13 26.97 28.86
C LYS A 164 -20.40 26.91 30.20
#